data_AF-A0A7V4Q833-F1
#
_entry.id   AF-A0A7V4Q833-F1
#
_cell.length_a   1.000
_cell.length_b   1.000
_cell.length_c   1.000
_cell.angle_alpha   90.00
_cell.angle_beta   90.00
_cell.angle_gamma   90.00
#
_symmetry.space_group_name_H-M   'P 1'
#
loop_
_entity.id
_entity.type
_entity.pdbx_description
1 polymer ?
#
loop_
_entity_poly.entity_id
_entity_poly.type
_entity_poly.pdbx_seq_one_letter_code
_entity_poly.pdbx_strand_id
1 'polypeptide(L)'
;MSIFENFFRLSVAALVRDRILYLLFSMALLALLLIPAFSTFSMRQVQELSVTLSLSALSFLLLVITVLTGASSIWRDVEKRYTSSVLGLPVSRAAFVLGKFCAISLLLAVVALVFGGGSFVAIK
;
A
#
# COMPACT_ATOMS: atom_id res chain seq x y z
N MET A 1 -0.14 -18.36 19.98
CA MET A 1 0.49 -17.05 19.69
C MET A 1 1.45 -17.12 18.48
N SER A 2 2.37 -18.09 18.43
CA SER A 2 3.46 -18.16 17.42
C SER A 2 3.04 -18.40 15.96
N ILE A 3 1.93 -19.12 15.71
CA ILE A 3 1.47 -19.42 14.34
C ILE A 3 0.98 -18.15 13.62
N PHE A 4 0.34 -17.23 14.35
CA PHE A 4 -0.18 -15.99 13.80
C PHE A 4 0.93 -15.03 13.36
N GLU A 5 1.98 -14.87 14.18
CA GLU A 5 3.12 -13.99 13.86
C GLU A 5 3.91 -14.49 12.64
N ASN A 6 4.12 -15.80 12.52
CA ASN A 6 4.79 -16.38 11.36
C ASN A 6 3.97 -16.16 10.08
N PHE A 7 2.65 -16.34 10.16
CA PHE A 7 1.78 -16.12 9.01
C PHE A 7 1.70 -14.65 8.62
N PHE A 8 1.67 -13.75 9.60
CA PHE A 8 1.72 -12.31 9.38
C PHE A 8 3.01 -11.90 8.66
N ARG A 9 4.16 -12.37 9.15
CA ARG A 9 5.48 -12.11 8.51
C ARG A 9 5.56 -12.65 7.09
N LEU A 10 5.06 -13.87 6.85
CA LEU A 10 5.00 -14.47 5.52
C LEU A 10 4.11 -13.66 4.57
N SER A 11 2.95 -13.23 5.04
CA SER A 11 2.00 -12.43 4.26
C SER A 11 2.56 -11.05 3.90
N VAL A 12 3.25 -10.40 4.84
CA VAL A 12 3.91 -9.10 4.59
C VAL A 12 5.05 -9.26 3.58
N ALA A 13 5.91 -10.28 3.74
CA ALA A 13 7.01 -10.52 2.79
C ALA A 13 6.50 -10.85 1.38
N ALA A 14 5.38 -11.57 1.27
CA ALA A 14 4.75 -11.86 -0.01
C ALA A 14 4.20 -10.61 -0.69
N LEU A 15 3.58 -9.69 0.07
CA LEU A 15 3.11 -8.40 -0.44
C LEU A 15 4.29 -7.55 -0.90
N VAL A 16 5.33 -7.38 -0.08
CA VAL A 16 6.47 -6.50 -0.42
C VAL A 16 7.16 -6.91 -1.72
N ARG A 17 7.16 -8.20 -2.08
CA ARG A 17 7.78 -8.69 -3.32
C ARG A 17 6.88 -8.59 -4.55
N ASP A 18 5.68 -8.04 -4.42
CA ASP A 18 4.77 -7.90 -5.56
C ASP A 18 5.21 -6.76 -6.49
N ARG A 19 5.39 -7.08 -7.77
CA ARG A 19 5.82 -6.09 -8.78
C ARG A 19 4.83 -4.93 -8.91
N ILE A 20 3.55 -5.19 -8.63
CA ILE A 20 2.48 -4.19 -8.63
C ILE A 20 2.76 -3.12 -7.58
N LEU A 21 3.20 -3.50 -6.38
CA LEU A 21 3.52 -2.55 -5.32
C LEU A 21 4.72 -1.67 -5.68
N TYR A 22 5.76 -2.25 -6.29
CA TYR A 22 6.89 -1.47 -6.82
C TYR A 22 6.45 -0.48 -7.92
N LEU A 23 5.58 -0.91 -8.83
CA LEU A 23 5.07 -0.06 -9.92
C LEU A 23 4.25 1.12 -9.37
N LEU A 24 3.33 0.85 -8.44
CA LEU A 24 2.49 1.89 -7.85
C LEU A 24 3.30 2.83 -6.95
N PHE A 25 4.26 2.30 -6.19
CA PHE A 25 5.15 3.12 -5.37
C PHE A 25 6.03 4.03 -6.24
N SER A 26 6.52 3.54 -7.37
CA SER A 26 7.29 4.35 -8.34
C SER A 26 6.43 5.46 -8.97
N MET A 27 5.21 5.13 -9.41
CA MET A 27 4.26 6.12 -9.94
C MET A 27 3.90 7.18 -8.90
N ALA A 28 3.73 6.75 -7.65
CA ALA A 28 3.54 7.66 -6.53
C ALA A 28 4.75 8.60 -6.43
N LEU A 29 5.98 8.08 -6.31
CA LEU A 29 7.17 8.91 -6.13
C LEU A 29 7.35 9.95 -7.25
N LEU A 30 7.05 9.57 -8.49
CA LEU A 30 7.05 10.49 -9.63
C LEU A 30 6.01 11.60 -9.50
N ALA A 31 4.78 11.27 -9.08
CA ALA A 31 3.75 12.27 -8.83
C ALA A 31 4.18 13.26 -7.75
N LEU A 32 4.81 12.78 -6.67
CA LEU A 32 5.32 13.63 -5.59
C LEU A 32 6.34 14.68 -6.07
N LEU A 33 7.24 14.29 -6.99
CA LEU A 33 8.25 15.19 -7.55
C LEU A 33 7.66 16.21 -8.53
N LEU A 34 6.59 15.84 -9.24
CA LEU A 34 5.94 16.73 -10.21
C LEU A 34 5.09 17.81 -9.55
N ILE A 35 4.38 17.51 -8.47
CA ILE A 35 3.45 18.44 -7.79
C ILE A 35 4.08 19.80 -7.41
N PRO A 36 5.25 19.87 -6.75
CA PRO A 36 5.88 21.15 -6.44
C PRO A 36 6.27 21.92 -7.72
N ALA A 37 6.73 21.24 -8.77
CA ALA A 37 7.05 21.88 -10.06
C ALA A 37 5.82 22.50 -10.73
N PHE A 38 4.66 21.84 -10.65
CA PHE A 38 3.39 22.40 -11.10
C PHE A 38 2.90 23.56 -10.22
N SER A 39 3.17 23.52 -8.91
CA SER A 39 2.74 24.57 -7.97
C SER A 39 3.41 25.93 -8.24
N THR A 40 4.66 25.93 -8.74
CA THR A 40 5.41 27.15 -9.06
C THR A 40 4.80 27.94 -10.22
N PHE A 41 4.00 27.31 -11.09
CA PHE A 41 3.26 28.02 -12.13
C PHE A 41 2.07 28.84 -11.58
N SER A 42 1.65 28.61 -10.33
CA SER A 42 0.52 29.31 -9.71
C SER A 42 0.96 30.64 -9.07
N MET A 43 0.55 31.78 -9.65
CA MET A 43 0.99 33.12 -9.22
C MET A 43 0.40 33.65 -7.91
N ARG A 44 -0.56 32.97 -7.27
CA ARG A 44 -1.30 33.53 -6.11
C ARG A 44 -1.20 32.74 -4.80
N GLN A 45 -1.06 31.41 -4.84
CA GLN A 45 -1.13 30.58 -3.63
C GLN A 45 -0.36 29.25 -3.81
N VAL A 46 0.95 29.33 -4.01
CA VAL A 46 1.83 28.19 -4.32
C VAL A 46 1.76 27.10 -3.23
N GLN A 47 1.78 27.50 -1.96
CA GLN A 47 1.91 26.56 -0.85
C GLN A 47 0.62 25.78 -0.55
N GLU A 48 -0.54 26.45 -0.49
CA GLU A 48 -1.81 25.76 -0.23
C GLU A 48 -2.21 24.84 -1.39
N LEU A 49 -1.91 25.24 -2.62
CA LEU A 49 -2.17 24.44 -3.82
C LEU A 49 -1.30 23.18 -3.84
N SER A 50 -0.01 23.30 -3.50
CA SER A 50 0.92 22.16 -3.41
C SER A 50 0.50 21.15 -2.34
N VAL A 51 0.11 21.62 -1.15
CA VAL A 51 -0.37 20.76 -0.05
C VAL A 51 -1.65 20.02 -0.44
N THR A 52 -2.62 20.73 -1.01
CA THR A 52 -3.92 20.15 -1.39
C THR A 52 -3.75 19.12 -2.51
N LEU A 53 -2.93 19.40 -3.52
CA LEU A 53 -2.63 18.48 -4.60
C LEU A 53 -1.88 17.24 -4.09
N SER A 54 -0.91 17.42 -3.19
CA SER A 54 -0.15 16.32 -2.59
C SER A 54 -1.04 15.39 -1.78
N LEU A 55 -1.94 15.94 -0.94
CA LEU A 55 -2.89 15.13 -0.16
C LEU A 55 -3.89 14.40 -1.06
N SER A 56 -4.39 15.07 -2.12
CA SER A 56 -5.34 14.46 -3.06
C SER A 56 -4.69 13.32 -3.84
N ALA A 57 -3.46 13.53 -4.34
CA ALA A 57 -2.68 12.51 -5.02
C ALA A 57 -2.36 11.31 -4.10
N LEU A 58 -1.93 11.57 -2.86
CA LEU A 58 -1.71 10.54 -1.85
C LEU A 58 -2.97 9.70 -1.64
N SER A 59 -4.12 10.33 -1.40
CA SER A 59 -5.40 9.63 -1.17
C SER A 59 -5.79 8.75 -2.35
N PHE A 60 -5.67 9.28 -3.57
CA PHE A 60 -5.96 8.53 -4.79
C PHE A 60 -5.03 7.32 -4.97
N LEU A 61 -3.73 7.49 -4.77
CA LEU A 61 -2.75 6.42 -4.90
C LEU A 61 -2.96 5.31 -3.85
N LEU A 62 -3.21 5.68 -2.59
CA LEU A 62 -3.52 4.72 -1.53
C LEU A 62 -4.76 3.88 -1.87
N LEU A 63 -5.81 4.52 -2.44
CA LEU A 63 -7.02 3.83 -2.86
C LEU A 63 -6.70 2.78 -3.94
N VAL A 64 -5.96 3.16 -4.98
CA VAL A 64 -5.61 2.23 -6.07
C VAL A 64 -4.74 1.07 -5.53
N ILE A 65 -3.75 1.35 -4.68
CA ILE A 65 -2.92 0.31 -4.03
C ILE A 65 -3.79 -0.67 -3.25
N THR A 66 -4.74 -0.15 -2.47
CA THR A 66 -5.62 -0.96 -1.62
C THR A 66 -6.53 -1.86 -2.44
N VAL A 67 -7.16 -1.33 -3.48
CA VAL A 67 -8.10 -2.08 -4.31
C VAL A 67 -7.37 -3.17 -5.09
N LEU A 68 -6.24 -2.85 -5.74
CA LEU A 68 -5.49 -3.83 -6.54
C LEU A 68 -4.84 -4.89 -5.67
N THR A 69 -4.20 -4.50 -4.56
CA THR A 69 -3.53 -5.45 -3.65
C THR A 69 -4.55 -6.29 -2.89
N GLY A 70 -5.68 -5.70 -2.46
CA GLY A 70 -6.76 -6.40 -1.79
C GLY A 70 -7.44 -7.45 -2.68
N ALA A 71 -7.80 -7.07 -3.92
CA ALA A 71 -8.44 -7.97 -4.87
C ALA A 71 -7.49 -9.10 -5.31
N SER A 72 -6.24 -8.78 -5.64
CA SER A 72 -5.25 -9.76 -6.06
C SER A 72 -4.79 -10.69 -4.93
N SER A 73 -4.79 -10.22 -3.69
CA SER A 73 -4.50 -11.04 -2.50
C SER A 73 -5.51 -12.17 -2.35
N ILE A 74 -6.81 -11.89 -2.51
CA ILE A 74 -7.85 -12.92 -2.40
C ILE A 74 -7.79 -13.86 -3.61
N TRP A 75 -7.73 -13.29 -4.82
CA TRP A 75 -7.76 -14.07 -6.06
C TRP A 75 -6.55 -15.01 -6.20
N ARG A 76 -5.33 -14.54 -5.88
CA ARG A 76 -4.11 -15.35 -6.00
C ARG A 76 -4.10 -16.56 -5.06
N ASP A 77 -4.74 -16.45 -3.91
CA ASP A 77 -4.86 -17.57 -2.96
C ASP A 77 -5.91 -18.59 -3.40
N VAL A 78 -6.97 -18.14 -4.07
CA VAL A 78 -8.02 -19.01 -4.64
C VAL A 78 -7.50 -19.74 -5.88
N GLU A 79 -6.82 -19.04 -6.79
CA GLU A 79 -6.38 -19.57 -8.09
C GLU A 79 -5.18 -20.55 -7.97
N LYS A 80 -4.20 -20.27 -7.11
CA LYS A 80 -2.95 -21.05 -7.07
C LYS A 80 -3.04 -22.41 -6.37
N ARG A 81 -4.22 -22.85 -5.89
CA ARG A 81 -4.35 -24.08 -5.08
C ARG A 81 -3.36 -24.15 -3.90
N TYR A 82 -2.94 -23.03 -3.29
CA TYR A 82 -2.31 -23.09 -1.97
C TYR A 82 -3.27 -23.60 -0.89
N THR A 83 -4.56 -23.61 -1.20
CA THR A 83 -5.62 -24.39 -0.53
C THR A 83 -5.20 -25.84 -0.29
N SER A 84 -4.45 -26.49 -1.19
CA SER A 84 -4.03 -27.89 -1.00
C SER A 84 -2.93 -28.09 0.06
N SER A 85 -2.07 -27.09 0.30
CA SER A 85 -1.02 -27.19 1.33
C SER A 85 -1.41 -26.52 2.65
N VAL A 86 -2.40 -25.60 2.64
CA VAL A 86 -2.91 -24.92 3.83
C VAL A 86 -4.11 -25.65 4.45
N LEU A 87 -4.92 -26.41 3.69
CA LEU A 87 -5.95 -27.30 4.29
C LEU A 87 -5.37 -28.53 5.00
N GLY A 88 -4.07 -28.79 4.87
CA GLY A 88 -3.39 -29.81 5.67
C GLY A 88 -3.12 -29.39 7.12
N LEU A 89 -3.19 -28.09 7.45
CA LEU A 89 -3.01 -27.59 8.80
C LEU A 89 -4.34 -27.06 9.36
N PRO A 90 -4.68 -27.33 10.63
CA PRO A 90 -5.92 -26.89 11.26
C PRO A 90 -5.83 -25.38 11.57
N VAL A 91 -5.96 -24.55 10.54
CA VAL A 91 -5.91 -23.09 10.66
C VAL A 91 -7.32 -22.56 10.82
N SER A 92 -7.57 -21.80 11.89
CA SER A 92 -8.88 -21.18 12.10
C SER A 92 -9.14 -20.13 10.99
N ARG A 93 -10.34 -20.20 10.39
CA ARG A 93 -10.75 -19.28 9.30
C ARG A 93 -10.61 -17.81 9.69
N ALA A 94 -10.84 -17.50 10.98
CA ALA A 94 -10.70 -16.16 11.53
C ALA A 94 -9.24 -15.67 11.57
N ALA A 95 -8.29 -16.53 11.96
CA ALA A 95 -6.87 -16.17 12.02
C ALA A 95 -6.29 -15.85 10.64
N PHE A 96 -6.75 -16.55 9.60
CA PHE A 96 -6.36 -16.29 8.21
C PHE A 96 -6.85 -14.92 7.71
N VAL A 97 -8.14 -14.63 7.91
CA VAL A 97 -8.73 -13.34 7.48
C VAL A 97 -8.10 -12.17 8.25
N LEU A 98 -7.93 -12.31 9.57
CA LEU A 98 -7.28 -11.28 10.39
C LEU A 98 -5.83 -11.06 10.00
N GLY A 99 -5.05 -12.12 9.77
CA GLY A 99 -3.64 -12.01 9.35
C GLY A 99 -3.49 -11.25 8.03
N LYS A 100 -4.37 -11.53 7.06
CA LYS A 100 -4.39 -10.81 5.78
C LYS A 100 -4.80 -9.35 5.90
N PHE A 101 -5.87 -9.08 6.64
CA PHE A 101 -6.33 -7.71 6.85
C PHE A 101 -5.24 -6.87 7.52
N CYS A 102 -4.60 -7.43 8.55
CA CYS A 102 -3.51 -6.78 9.27
C CYS A 102 -2.29 -6.54 8.36
N ALA A 103 -1.94 -7.49 7.48
CA ALA A 103 -0.84 -7.32 6.52
C ALA A 103 -1.12 -6.20 5.50
N ILE A 104 -2.33 -6.14 4.94
CA ILE A 104 -2.74 -5.08 4.00
C ILE A 104 -2.78 -3.73 4.73
N SER A 105 -3.36 -3.67 5.93
CA SER A 105 -3.42 -2.46 6.74
C SER A 105 -2.03 -1.92 7.10
N LEU A 106 -1.09 -2.79 7.48
CA LEU A 106 0.28 -2.38 7.74
C LEU A 106 0.97 -1.86 6.48
N LEU A 107 0.75 -2.52 5.33
CA LEU A 107 1.29 -2.04 4.06
C LEU A 107 0.75 -0.63 3.71
N LEU A 108 -0.55 -0.40 3.84
CA LEU A 108 -1.14 0.92 3.65
C LEU A 108 -0.51 1.96 4.57
N ALA A 109 -0.35 1.63 5.86
CA ALA A 109 0.24 2.54 6.83
C ALA A 109 1.69 2.91 6.48
N VAL A 110 2.50 1.94 6.05
CA VAL A 110 3.87 2.19 5.60
C VAL A 110 3.89 3.07 4.36
N VAL A 111 3.08 2.77 3.35
CA VAL A 111 2.99 3.60 2.14
C VAL A 111 2.55 5.02 2.49
N ALA A 112 1.55 5.18 3.35
CA ALA A 112 1.05 6.48 3.80
C ALA A 112 2.15 7.30 4.50
N LEU A 113 2.92 6.67 5.40
CA LEU A 113 4.01 7.32 6.12
C LEU A 113 5.15 7.75 5.19
N VAL A 114 5.56 6.86 4.28
CA VAL A 114 6.65 7.15 3.33
C VAL A 114 6.24 8.28 2.39
N PHE A 115 5.02 8.23 1.87
CA PHE A 115 4.54 9.17 0.89
C PHE A 115 4.15 10.52 1.50
N GLY A 116 3.49 10.50 2.66
CA GLY A 116 3.24 11.70 3.46
C GLY A 116 4.54 12.33 3.92
N GLY A 117 5.50 11.55 4.42
CA GLY A 117 6.84 12.03 4.79
C GLY A 117 7.59 12.67 3.61
N GLY A 118 7.53 12.03 2.43
CA GLY A 118 8.06 12.61 1.19
C GLY A 118 7.41 13.95 0.85
N SER A 119 6.09 14.06 1.00
CA SER A 119 5.35 15.31 0.74
C SER A 119 5.80 16.45 1.64
N PHE A 120 6.05 16.18 2.93
CA PHE A 120 6.58 17.20 3.85
C PHE A 120 7.96 17.71 3.44
N VAL A 121 8.83 16.83 2.92
CA VAL A 121 10.15 17.23 2.42
C VAL A 121 10.04 18.02 1.12
N ALA A 122 9.12 17.66 0.22
CA ALA A 122 8.95 18.32 -1.07
C ALA A 122 8.31 19.71 -0.99
N ILE A 123 7.57 19.99 0.08
CA ILE A 123 6.85 21.27 0.30
C ILE A 123 7.69 22.28 1.10
N LYS A 124 8.77 21.82 1.74
CA LYS A 124 9.69 22.66 2.52
C LYS A 124 10.73 23.33 1.63
#